data_AF-A0A925RD77-F1
#
_entry.id   AF-A0A925RD77-F1
#
_cell.length_a   1.000
_cell.length_b   1.000
_cell.length_c   1.000
_cell.angle_alpha   90.00
_cell.angle_beta   90.00
_cell.angle_gamma   90.00
#
_symmetry.space_group_name_H-M   'P 1'
#
loop_
_entity.id
_entity.type
_entity.pdbx_description
1 polymer ?
#
loop_
_entity_poly.entity_id
_entity_poly.type
_entity_poly.pdbx_seq_one_letter_code
_entity_poly.pdbx_strand_id
1 'polypeptide(L)'
;MLTVKNSVRFVVAGVLAASMFVVTGGEATARPKYKDVLNSTYPDLAKKHGTDGKLTCAVCHPDKDKKKRNNYGVALAGKLPKKNETDEAKIKEALTKTEGEKSKTEGKTFGDLIKAGDLPGTNDVAE
;
A
#
# COMPACT_ATOMS: atom_id res chain seq x y z
N MET A 1 -23.48 54.94 43.93
CA MET A 1 -23.62 55.66 42.64
C MET A 1 -23.72 54.63 41.52
N LEU A 2 -24.91 54.46 40.95
CA LEU A 2 -25.15 53.75 39.69
C LEU A 2 -24.88 54.72 38.53
N THR A 3 -24.20 54.27 37.46
CA THR A 3 -24.27 54.82 36.08
C THR A 3 -23.52 53.85 35.14
N VAL A 4 -24.22 53.05 34.32
CA VAL A 4 -24.55 53.30 32.88
C VAL A 4 -23.28 53.15 32.01
N LYS A 5 -23.14 52.26 31.00
CA LYS A 5 -24.00 52.01 29.85
C LYS A 5 -23.52 50.72 29.14
N ASN A 6 -24.46 49.87 28.75
CA ASN A 6 -24.27 48.84 27.74
C ASN A 6 -24.05 49.48 26.35
N SER A 7 -23.39 48.74 25.45
CA SER A 7 -23.39 48.86 23.97
C SER A 7 -22.26 49.69 23.32
N VAL A 8 -21.33 49.00 22.63
CA VAL A 8 -20.91 49.16 21.22
C VAL A 8 -19.76 48.13 21.01
N ARG A 9 -20.01 46.90 20.56
CA ARG A 9 -20.09 46.44 19.16
C ARG A 9 -18.84 46.74 18.31
N PHE A 10 -18.16 45.64 17.94
CA PHE A 10 -17.24 45.42 16.81
C PHE A 10 -15.77 45.85 16.94
N VAL A 11 -14.93 45.06 16.26
CA VAL A 11 -13.47 45.15 16.06
C VAL A 11 -12.68 44.75 17.31
N VAL A 12 -11.92 43.66 17.40
CA VAL A 12 -10.95 43.08 16.47
C VAL A 12 -10.87 41.58 16.72
N ALA A 13 -11.29 40.78 15.74
CA ALA A 13 -10.91 39.38 15.63
C ALA A 13 -9.43 39.34 15.21
N GLY A 14 -8.56 38.72 16.00
CA GLY A 14 -7.18 38.51 15.56
C GLY A 14 -6.15 38.30 16.66
N VAL A 15 -6.18 37.14 17.33
CA VAL A 15 -4.95 36.50 17.85
C VAL A 15 -5.10 34.98 17.72
N LEU A 16 -4.73 34.49 16.54
CA LEU A 16 -3.82 33.37 16.33
C LEU A 16 -3.91 32.19 17.32
N ALA A 17 -4.87 31.29 17.07
CA ALA A 17 -4.77 29.90 17.49
C ALA A 17 -3.73 29.18 16.62
N ALA A 18 -2.45 29.39 16.94
CA ALA A 18 -1.33 28.67 16.35
C ALA A 18 -1.16 27.31 17.04
N SER A 19 -1.76 26.26 16.47
CA SER A 19 -1.28 24.87 16.60
C SER A 19 -2.03 23.98 15.62
N MET A 20 -1.96 24.29 14.32
CA MET A 20 -2.34 23.30 13.31
C MET A 20 -1.25 22.22 13.28
N PHE A 21 -1.61 21.07 13.82
CA PHE A 21 -0.91 19.81 13.68
C PHE A 21 -0.38 19.64 12.25
N VAL A 22 0.93 19.49 12.12
CA VAL A 22 1.56 19.01 10.90
C VAL A 22 1.28 17.52 10.79
N VAL A 23 0.09 17.16 10.31
CA VAL A 23 -0.21 15.81 9.81
C VAL A 23 0.52 15.66 8.48
N THR A 24 1.73 15.09 8.51
CA THR A 24 2.35 14.49 7.32
C THR A 24 1.70 13.13 7.06
N GLY A 25 0.39 13.14 6.83
CA GLY A 25 -0.34 12.00 6.32
C GLY A 25 -0.01 11.82 4.86
N GLY A 26 1.05 11.05 4.55
CA GLY A 26 1.35 10.67 3.18
C GLY A 26 0.11 10.03 2.56
N GLU A 27 -0.46 10.70 1.56
CA GLU A 27 -1.69 10.28 0.90
C GLU A 27 -1.54 8.84 0.41
N ALA A 28 -2.44 7.96 0.87
CA ALA A 28 -2.55 6.58 0.41
C ALA A 28 -3.20 6.56 -0.98
N THR A 29 -2.54 7.18 -1.96
CA THR A 29 -2.97 7.17 -3.35
C THR A 29 -2.72 5.78 -3.94
N ALA A 30 -3.74 5.27 -4.64
CA ALA A 30 -3.70 3.98 -5.30
C ALA A 30 -2.48 3.90 -6.24
N ARG A 31 -1.80 2.76 -6.23
CA ARG A 31 -0.56 2.52 -7.00
C ARG A 31 -0.80 1.47 -8.08
N PRO A 32 -1.53 1.81 -9.17
CA PRO A 32 -1.92 0.84 -10.19
C PRO A 32 -0.71 0.20 -10.89
N LYS A 33 0.40 0.94 -11.03
CA LYS A 33 1.63 0.43 -11.67
C LYS A 33 2.14 -0.89 -11.12
N TYR A 34 2.08 -1.13 -9.81
CA TYR A 34 2.52 -2.41 -9.24
C TYR A 34 1.65 -3.56 -9.74
N LYS A 35 0.33 -3.35 -9.79
CA LYS A 35 -0.62 -4.33 -10.30
C LYS A 35 -0.40 -4.56 -11.80
N ASP A 36 -0.14 -3.51 -12.56
CA ASP A 36 0.08 -3.62 -14.01
C ASP A 36 1.36 -4.42 -14.30
N VAL A 37 2.47 -4.10 -13.62
CA VAL A 37 3.73 -4.84 -13.72
C VAL A 37 3.55 -6.30 -13.28
N LEU A 38 2.83 -6.55 -12.17
CA LEU A 38 2.55 -7.90 -11.69
C LEU A 38 1.79 -8.74 -12.73
N ASN A 39 0.77 -8.15 -13.37
CA ASN A 39 0.00 -8.80 -14.43
C ASN A 39 0.83 -9.10 -15.67
N SER A 40 1.72 -8.19 -16.06
CA SER A 40 2.63 -8.39 -17.19
C SER A 40 3.69 -9.45 -16.90
N THR A 41 4.18 -9.54 -15.66
CA THR A 41 5.19 -10.52 -15.27
C THR A 41 4.60 -11.92 -15.11
N TYR A 42 3.37 -12.03 -14.60
CA TYR A 42 2.72 -13.32 -14.30
C TYR A 42 1.35 -13.45 -14.98
N PRO A 43 1.29 -13.49 -16.32
CA PRO A 43 0.02 -13.54 -17.06
C PRO A 43 -0.76 -14.83 -16.77
N ASP A 44 -0.10 -15.95 -16.54
CA ASP A 44 -0.78 -17.22 -16.26
C ASP A 44 -1.36 -17.26 -14.84
N LEU A 45 -0.68 -16.61 -13.88
CA LEU A 45 -1.23 -16.41 -12.54
C LEU A 45 -2.47 -15.50 -12.61
N ALA A 46 -2.44 -14.46 -13.46
CA ALA A 46 -3.57 -13.57 -13.69
C ALA A 46 -4.76 -14.27 -14.36
N LYS A 47 -4.52 -15.21 -15.29
CA LYS A 47 -5.59 -16.04 -15.87
C LYS A 47 -6.23 -16.95 -14.83
N LYS A 48 -5.44 -17.53 -13.93
CA LYS A 48 -5.92 -18.53 -12.95
C LYS A 48 -6.61 -17.92 -11.74
N HIS A 49 -6.10 -16.80 -11.21
CA HIS A 49 -6.56 -16.19 -9.95
C HIS A 49 -7.09 -14.77 -10.10
N GLY A 50 -6.99 -14.19 -11.28
CA GLY A 50 -7.42 -12.82 -11.54
C GLY A 50 -8.92 -12.70 -11.76
N THR A 51 -9.40 -11.47 -11.62
CA THR A 51 -10.73 -11.06 -12.10
C THR A 51 -10.56 -10.50 -13.51
N ASP A 52 -11.34 -10.99 -14.47
CA ASP A 52 -11.22 -10.63 -15.89
C ASP A 52 -9.81 -10.86 -16.46
N GLY A 53 -9.13 -11.91 -15.98
CA GLY A 53 -7.76 -12.24 -16.38
C GLY A 53 -6.71 -11.27 -15.82
N LYS A 54 -7.04 -10.49 -14.78
CA LYS A 54 -6.11 -9.56 -14.11
C LYS A 54 -6.05 -9.82 -12.61
N LEU A 55 -4.84 -9.98 -12.09
CA LEU A 55 -4.55 -9.93 -10.66
C LEU A 55 -4.99 -8.60 -10.07
N THR A 56 -5.57 -8.67 -8.88
CA THR A 56 -6.09 -7.53 -8.15
C THR A 56 -5.13 -7.12 -7.02
N CYS A 57 -5.44 -6.02 -6.33
CA CYS A 57 -4.66 -5.59 -5.16
C CYS A 57 -4.65 -6.63 -4.02
N ALA A 58 -5.57 -7.61 -4.04
CA ALA A 58 -5.69 -8.65 -3.02
C ALA A 58 -4.47 -9.56 -2.93
N VAL A 59 -3.69 -9.69 -4.02
CA VAL A 59 -2.45 -10.51 -4.03
C VAL A 59 -1.47 -10.06 -2.95
N CYS A 60 -1.43 -8.76 -2.64
CA CYS A 60 -0.56 -8.20 -1.60
C CYS A 60 -1.33 -7.65 -0.40
N HIS A 61 -2.60 -7.26 -0.59
CA HIS A 61 -3.43 -6.60 0.43
C HIS A 61 -4.64 -7.47 0.77
N PRO A 62 -4.52 -8.37 1.78
CA PRO A 62 -5.60 -9.28 2.16
C PRO A 62 -6.79 -8.56 2.79
N ASP A 63 -6.59 -7.35 3.29
CA ASP A 63 -7.63 -6.54 3.95
C ASP A 63 -8.06 -5.34 3.08
N LYS A 64 -9.18 -4.72 3.48
CA LYS A 64 -9.65 -3.46 2.90
C LYS A 64 -8.64 -2.33 3.14
N ASP A 65 -7.95 -2.34 4.28
CA ASP A 65 -6.87 -1.38 4.56
C ASP A 65 -5.63 -1.68 3.71
N LYS A 66 -5.36 -0.81 2.73
CA LYS A 66 -4.21 -0.93 1.81
C LYS A 66 -2.86 -0.67 2.46
N LYS A 67 -2.81 -0.28 3.74
CA LYS A 67 -1.55 -0.25 4.50
C LYS A 67 -1.14 -1.63 4.99
N LYS A 68 -2.11 -2.52 5.21
CA LYS A 68 -1.88 -3.89 5.61
C LYS A 68 -1.46 -4.73 4.42
N ARG A 69 -0.44 -5.56 4.61
CA ARG A 69 0.12 -6.43 3.58
C ARG A 69 0.24 -7.84 4.11
N ASN A 70 0.11 -8.83 3.24
CA ASN A 70 0.49 -10.20 3.56
C ASN A 70 2.02 -10.37 3.51
N ASN A 71 2.50 -11.58 3.81
CA ASN A 71 3.93 -11.91 3.82
C ASN A 71 4.62 -11.57 2.49
N TYR A 72 3.98 -11.85 1.36
CA TYR A 72 4.51 -11.52 0.03
C TYR A 72 4.60 -10.01 -0.19
N GLY A 73 3.54 -9.26 0.15
CA GLY A 73 3.52 -7.81 0.02
C GLY A 73 4.58 -7.12 0.90
N VAL A 74 4.84 -7.65 2.10
CA VAL A 74 5.93 -7.18 2.97
C VAL A 74 7.30 -7.50 2.36
N ALA A 75 7.50 -8.73 1.89
CA ALA A 75 8.76 -9.13 1.26
C ALA A 75 9.07 -8.25 0.03
N LEU A 76 8.10 -8.04 -0.85
CA LEU A 76 8.23 -7.18 -2.02
C LEU A 76 8.57 -5.74 -1.64
N ALA A 77 7.88 -5.19 -0.63
CA ALA A 77 8.16 -3.83 -0.16
C ALA A 77 9.61 -3.66 0.32
N GLY A 78 10.19 -4.71 0.93
CA GLY A 78 11.60 -4.73 1.36
C GLY A 78 12.61 -4.86 0.22
N LYS A 79 12.19 -5.25 -1.00
CA LYS A 79 13.07 -5.35 -2.18
C LYS A 79 13.00 -4.12 -3.09
N LEU A 80 12.03 -3.23 -2.89
CA LEU A 80 11.94 -1.99 -3.65
C LEU A 80 13.06 -1.02 -3.22
N PRO A 81 13.70 -0.32 -4.17
CA PRO A 81 14.80 0.60 -3.85
C PRO A 81 14.34 1.84 -3.08
N LYS A 82 13.07 2.20 -3.21
CA LYS A 82 12.43 3.30 -2.47
C LYS A 82 10.94 3.05 -2.28
N LYS A 83 10.38 3.74 -1.28
CA LYS A 83 8.93 3.82 -1.09
C LYS A 83 8.28 4.47 -2.31
N ASN A 84 7.12 3.94 -2.72
CA ASN A 84 6.37 4.41 -3.90
C ASN A 84 7.20 4.41 -5.19
N GLU A 85 8.04 3.40 -5.39
CA GLU A 85 8.70 3.19 -6.69
C GLU A 85 7.68 3.15 -7.85
N THR A 86 7.99 3.85 -8.94
CA THR A 86 7.17 3.97 -10.15
C THR A 86 7.90 3.50 -11.41
N ASP A 87 9.18 3.18 -11.30
CA ASP A 87 9.99 2.57 -12.35
C ASP A 87 9.64 1.09 -12.50
N GLU A 88 9.13 0.71 -13.66
CA GLU A 88 8.69 -0.65 -13.94
C GLU A 88 9.84 -1.67 -13.92
N ALA A 89 11.03 -1.30 -14.38
CA ALA A 89 12.18 -2.18 -14.37
C ALA A 89 12.60 -2.47 -12.92
N LYS A 90 12.57 -1.46 -12.05
CA LYS A 90 12.84 -1.63 -10.61
C LYS A 90 11.78 -2.45 -9.90
N ILE A 91 10.51 -2.29 -10.28
CA ILE A 91 9.43 -3.12 -9.74
C ILE A 91 9.60 -4.57 -10.19
N LYS A 92 9.91 -4.84 -11.46
CA LYS A 92 10.18 -6.19 -11.97
C LYS A 92 11.38 -6.82 -11.28
N GLU A 93 12.47 -6.07 -11.12
CA GLU A 93 13.67 -6.52 -10.40
C GLU A 93 13.32 -6.91 -8.95
N ALA A 94 12.49 -6.12 -8.28
CA ALA A 94 12.02 -6.44 -6.93
C ALA A 94 11.10 -7.68 -6.89
N LEU A 95 10.22 -7.87 -7.87
CA LEU A 95 9.40 -9.08 -8.00
C LEU A 95 10.29 -10.32 -8.15
N THR A 96 11.26 -10.31 -9.06
CA THR A 96 12.20 -11.42 -9.28
C THR A 96 13.04 -11.69 -8.03
N LYS A 97 13.51 -10.66 -7.33
CA LYS A 97 14.20 -10.84 -6.04
C LYS A 97 13.30 -11.45 -4.97
N THR A 98 12.02 -11.11 -4.97
CA THR A 98 11.04 -11.65 -4.03
C THR A 98 10.73 -13.12 -4.31
N GLU A 99 10.78 -13.57 -5.56
CA GLU A 99 10.60 -14.99 -5.89
C GLU A 99 11.57 -15.92 -5.14
N GLY A 100 12.80 -15.46 -4.87
CA GLY A 100 13.80 -16.23 -4.12
C GLY A 100 13.58 -16.26 -2.59
N GLU A 101 12.65 -15.48 -2.06
CA GLU A 101 12.37 -15.44 -0.62
C GLU A 101 11.48 -16.61 -0.19
N LYS A 102 11.63 -17.04 1.06
CA LYS A 102 10.82 -18.11 1.65
C LYS A 102 9.35 -17.66 1.74
N SER A 103 8.45 -18.54 1.33
CA SER A 103 7.02 -18.36 1.59
C SER A 103 6.65 -18.88 2.99
N LYS A 104 5.38 -18.68 3.40
CA LYS A 104 4.85 -19.36 4.60
C LYS A 104 4.50 -20.83 4.34
N THR A 105 4.52 -21.30 3.09
CA THR A 105 4.39 -22.72 2.77
C THR A 105 5.73 -23.40 2.99
N GLU A 106 5.74 -24.40 3.87
CA GLU A 106 6.96 -25.10 4.27
C GLU A 106 7.73 -25.67 3.06
N GLY A 107 9.03 -25.42 3.04
CA GLY A 107 9.92 -25.88 1.97
C GLY A 107 9.77 -25.17 0.62
N LYS A 108 8.90 -24.16 0.49
CA LYS A 108 8.66 -23.45 -0.78
C LYS A 108 9.03 -21.97 -0.70
N THR A 109 9.64 -21.46 -1.77
CA THR A 109 9.80 -20.03 -2.01
C THR A 109 8.53 -19.42 -2.60
N PHE A 110 8.44 -18.09 -2.65
CA PHE A 110 7.37 -17.42 -3.38
C PHE A 110 7.39 -17.77 -4.87
N GLY A 111 8.57 -17.91 -5.46
CA GLY A 111 8.74 -18.32 -6.85
C GLY A 111 8.23 -19.73 -7.10
N ASP A 112 8.42 -20.66 -6.16
CA ASP A 112 7.89 -22.03 -6.29
C ASP A 112 6.35 -22.04 -6.31
N LEU A 113 5.71 -21.21 -5.50
CA LEU A 113 4.26 -21.03 -5.51
C LEU A 113 3.78 -20.41 -6.84
N ILE A 114 4.43 -19.35 -7.30
CA ILE A 114 4.08 -18.68 -8.56
C ILE A 114 4.22 -19.65 -9.75
N LYS A 115 5.30 -20.44 -9.80
CA LYS A 115 5.53 -21.45 -10.84
C LYS A 115 4.51 -22.58 -10.80
N ALA A 116 4.03 -22.96 -9.61
CA ALA A 116 2.92 -23.89 -9.45
C ALA A 116 1.56 -23.27 -9.84
N GLY A 117 1.53 -21.97 -10.14
CA GLY A 117 0.32 -21.22 -10.43
C GLY A 117 -0.52 -20.99 -9.17
N ASP A 118 0.10 -20.89 -8.01
CA ASP A 118 -0.55 -20.55 -6.74
C ASP A 118 -0.21 -19.12 -6.34
N LEU A 119 -1.09 -18.46 -5.58
CA LEU A 119 -0.81 -17.12 -5.08
C LEU A 119 0.36 -17.16 -4.07
N PRO A 120 1.35 -16.26 -4.20
CA PRO A 120 2.54 -16.31 -3.34
C PRO A 120 2.26 -15.82 -1.91
N GLY A 121 1.25 -14.98 -1.73
CA GLY A 121 0.93 -14.38 -0.44
C GLY A 121 -0.12 -15.16 0.35
N THR A 122 -0.08 -15.03 1.67
CA THR A 122 -1.15 -15.50 2.56
C THR A 122 -2.41 -14.63 2.45
N ASN A 123 -3.53 -15.20 2.88
CA ASN A 123 -4.80 -14.46 3.07
C ASN A 123 -4.83 -13.65 4.37
N ASP A 124 -3.79 -13.78 5.19
CA ASP A 124 -3.63 -13.05 6.45
C ASP A 124 -2.69 -11.86 6.29
N VAL A 125 -2.95 -10.82 7.08
CA VAL A 125 -2.01 -9.70 7.27
C VAL A 125 -0.76 -10.26 7.95
N ALA A 126 0.41 -9.92 7.40
CA ALA A 126 1.67 -10.26 8.06
C ALA A 126 1.76 -9.50 9.39
N GLU A 127 2.06 -10.25 10.44
CA GLU A 127 2.36 -9.74 11.79
C GLU A 127 3.62 -8.88 11.80
#